data_AF-A0A552V1U5-F1
#
_entry.id   AF-A0A552V1U5-F1
#
_cell.length_a   1.000
_cell.length_b   1.000
_cell.length_c   1.000
_cell.angle_alpha   90.00
_cell.angle_beta   90.00
_cell.angle_gamma   90.00
#
_symmetry.space_group_name_H-M   'P 1'
#
loop_
_entity.id
_entity.type
_entity.pdbx_description
1 polymer ?
#
loop_
_entity_poly.entity_id
_entity_poly.type
_entity_poly.pdbx_seq_one_letter_code
_entity_poly.pdbx_strand_id
1 'polypeptide(L)'
;MELHNLLKYLKLFERDTALNVWHFALLSAILYLGYRQGQPKIITVSRSKIMALSHIKTLPTYHKYFKELQAMGYIRYTPSYHPGYRSEVELLF
;
A
#
# COMPACT_ATOMS: atom_id res chain seq x y z
N MET A 1 0.44 13.78 -1.37
CA MET A 1 1.85 13.37 -1.38
C MET A 1 2.54 14.04 -2.55
N GLU A 2 3.69 14.68 -2.33
CA GLU A 2 4.49 15.27 -3.41
C GLU A 2 5.31 14.23 -4.17
N LEU A 3 5.69 14.55 -5.41
CA LEU A 3 6.49 13.68 -6.29
C LEU A 3 7.83 13.30 -5.66
N HIS A 4 8.47 14.21 -4.93
CA HIS A 4 9.75 13.95 -4.26
C HIS A 4 9.65 12.80 -3.24
N ASN A 5 8.55 12.74 -2.47
CA ASN A 5 8.31 11.66 -1.52
C ASN A 5 8.15 10.32 -2.22
N LEU A 6 7.42 10.29 -3.36
CA LEU A 6 7.26 9.09 -4.16
C LEU A 6 8.61 8.54 -4.64
N LEU A 7 9.48 9.42 -5.16
CA LEU A 7 10.82 9.02 -5.61
C LEU A 7 11.71 8.52 -4.46
N LYS A 8 11.61 9.12 -3.27
CA LYS A 8 12.30 8.64 -2.07
C LYS A 8 11.88 7.21 -1.74
N TYR A 9 10.59 6.92 -1.81
CA TYR A 9 10.05 5.58 -1.52
C TYR A 9 10.48 4.54 -2.56
N LEU A 10 10.44 4.89 -3.85
CA LEU A 10 10.92 4.00 -4.91
C LEU A 10 12.40 3.62 -4.75
N LYS A 11 13.25 4.57 -4.32
CA LYS A 11 14.67 4.30 -4.03
C LYS A 11 14.88 3.32 -2.87
N LEU A 12 13.99 3.33 -1.88
CA LEU A 12 14.04 2.35 -0.78
C LEU A 12 13.70 0.95 -1.30
N PHE A 13 12.65 0.85 -2.12
CA PHE A 13 12.19 -0.43 -2.67
C PHE A 13 13.19 -1.06 -3.64
N GLU A 14 13.85 -0.24 -4.45
CA GLU A 14 14.88 -0.68 -5.41
C GLU A 14 16.00 -1.49 -4.75
N ARG A 15 16.34 -1.17 -3.49
CA ARG A 15 17.46 -1.78 -2.77
C ARG A 15 17.07 -3.01 -1.96
N ASP A 16 15.77 -3.24 -1.73
CA ASP A 16 15.28 -4.34 -0.91
C ASP A 16 14.94 -5.56 -1.76
N THR A 17 15.82 -6.57 -1.71
CA THR A 17 15.68 -7.82 -2.45
C THR A 17 14.60 -8.75 -1.89
N ALA A 18 14.04 -8.46 -0.70
CA ALA A 18 12.90 -9.20 -0.14
C ALA A 18 11.57 -8.83 -0.83
N LEU A 19 11.52 -7.70 -1.55
CA LEU A 19 10.34 -7.29 -2.30
C LEU A 19 10.24 -8.08 -3.62
N ASN A 20 9.06 -8.65 -3.88
CA ASN A 20 8.74 -9.33 -5.13
C ASN A 20 7.71 -8.52 -5.92
N VAL A 21 7.38 -8.96 -7.14
CA VAL A 21 6.46 -8.25 -8.04
C VAL A 21 5.09 -7.93 -7.40
N TRP A 22 4.57 -8.78 -6.51
CA TRP A 22 3.31 -8.55 -5.83
C TRP A 22 3.41 -7.48 -4.76
N HIS A 23 4.54 -7.44 -4.03
CA HIS A 23 4.86 -6.35 -3.11
C HIS A 23 4.92 -5.01 -3.84
N PHE A 24 5.64 -4.95 -4.96
CA PHE A 24 5.72 -3.73 -5.78
C PHE A 24 4.35 -3.29 -6.29
N ALA A 25 3.51 -4.21 -6.76
CA ALA A 25 2.17 -3.88 -7.23
C ALA A 25 1.27 -3.31 -6.11
N LEU A 26 1.31 -3.90 -4.91
CA LEU A 26 0.55 -3.41 -3.76
C LEU A 26 1.06 -2.05 -3.26
N LEU A 27 2.38 -1.90 -3.10
CA LEU A 27 2.99 -0.63 -2.68
C LEU A 27 2.70 0.49 -3.68
N SER A 28 2.81 0.21 -4.98
CA SER A 28 2.48 1.17 -6.03
C SER A 28 1.03 1.61 -5.97
N ALA A 29 0.09 0.68 -5.75
CA ALA A 29 -1.32 1.00 -5.59
C ALA A 29 -1.58 1.89 -4.36
N ILE A 30 -0.96 1.58 -3.21
CA ILE A 30 -1.09 2.36 -1.97
C ILE A 30 -0.50 3.76 -2.16
N LEU A 31 0.70 3.87 -2.72
CA LEU A 31 1.35 5.15 -2.99
C LEU A 31 0.54 6.01 -3.96
N TYR A 32 0.02 5.42 -5.04
CA TYR A 32 -0.84 6.13 -5.98
C TYR A 32 -2.13 6.66 -5.30
N LEU A 33 -2.70 5.89 -4.37
CA LEU A 33 -3.82 6.35 -3.55
C LEU A 33 -3.44 7.53 -2.65
N GLY A 34 -2.29 7.48 -1.98
CA GLY A 34 -1.79 8.59 -1.16
C GLY A 34 -1.52 9.85 -1.98
N TYR A 35 -0.95 9.70 -3.18
CA TYR A 35 -0.75 10.79 -4.14
C TYR A 35 -2.09 11.47 -4.47
N ARG A 36 -3.07 10.68 -4.92
CA ARG A 36 -4.41 11.17 -5.26
C ARG A 36 -5.17 11.81 -4.11
N GLN A 37 -4.91 11.40 -2.88
CA GLN A 37 -5.57 11.91 -1.69
C GLN A 37 -4.88 13.14 -1.09
N GLY A 38 -3.69 13.50 -1.57
CA GLY A 38 -2.84 14.49 -0.89
C GLY A 38 -2.18 13.94 0.38
N GLN A 39 -2.50 12.72 0.82
CA GLN A 39 -2.02 12.14 2.08
C GLN A 39 -0.62 11.53 1.94
N PRO A 40 0.40 12.01 2.68
CA PRO A 40 1.77 11.52 2.55
C PRO A 40 2.06 10.27 3.39
N LYS A 41 1.27 9.97 4.44
CA LYS A 41 1.59 8.92 5.41
C LYS A 41 0.42 7.99 5.72
N ILE A 42 -0.72 8.54 6.14
CA ILE A 42 -1.93 7.78 6.48
C ILE A 42 -2.89 7.85 5.30
N ILE A 43 -3.09 6.71 4.65
CA ILE A 43 -3.79 6.63 3.37
C ILE A 43 -5.08 5.89 3.59
N THR A 44 -6.18 6.51 3.19
CA THR A 44 -7.48 5.87 3.23
C THR A 44 -7.62 4.87 2.07
N VAL A 45 -8.01 3.64 2.37
CA VAL A 45 -8.03 2.54 1.39
C VAL A 45 -9.32 1.74 1.43
N SER A 46 -9.56 1.00 0.35
CA SER A 46 -10.44 -0.16 0.36
C SER A 46 -9.72 -1.32 -0.31
N ARG A 47 -9.99 -2.55 0.15
CA ARG A 47 -9.43 -3.76 -0.47
C ARG A 47 -9.67 -3.79 -1.97
N SER A 48 -10.92 -3.56 -2.40
CA SER A 48 -11.29 -3.60 -3.82
C SER A 48 -10.50 -2.60 -4.67
N LYS A 49 -10.24 -1.41 -4.14
CA LYS A 49 -9.47 -0.38 -4.86
C LYS A 49 -7.98 -0.72 -4.94
N ILE A 50 -7.40 -1.25 -3.87
CA ILE A 50 -6.01 -1.74 -3.90
C ILE A 50 -5.89 -2.90 -4.89
N MET A 51 -6.79 -3.89 -4.84
CA MET A 51 -6.78 -5.02 -5.77
C MET A 51 -6.88 -4.56 -7.24
N ALA A 52 -7.79 -3.63 -7.54
CA ALA A 52 -7.93 -3.09 -8.89
C ALA A 52 -6.66 -2.39 -9.38
N LEU A 53 -6.06 -1.53 -8.56
CA LEU A 53 -4.85 -0.77 -8.91
C LEU A 53 -3.58 -1.63 -8.96
N SER A 54 -3.51 -2.69 -8.14
CA SER A 54 -2.39 -3.64 -8.13
C SER A 54 -2.54 -4.76 -9.16
N HIS A 55 -3.66 -4.79 -9.90
CA HIS A 55 -4.01 -5.87 -10.83
C HIS A 55 -4.07 -7.28 -10.20
N ILE A 56 -4.22 -7.37 -8.88
CA ILE A 56 -4.39 -8.64 -8.16
C ILE A 56 -5.85 -9.06 -8.21
N LYS A 57 -6.14 -10.19 -8.86
CA LYS A 57 -7.51 -10.66 -9.09
C LYS A 57 -8.05 -11.60 -8.03
N THR A 58 -7.19 -12.20 -7.20
CA THR A 58 -7.59 -13.24 -6.24
C THR A 58 -7.37 -12.75 -4.80
N LEU A 59 -8.33 -13.07 -3.93
CA LEU A 59 -8.25 -12.74 -2.51
C LEU A 59 -7.05 -13.40 -1.81
N PRO A 60 -6.71 -14.68 -2.05
CA PRO A 60 -5.56 -15.30 -1.41
C PRO A 60 -4.23 -14.60 -1.72
N THR A 61 -4.00 -14.26 -3.00
CA THR A 61 -2.80 -13.53 -3.42
C THR A 61 -2.73 -12.15 -2.76
N TYR A 62 -3.85 -11.42 -2.75
CA TYR A 62 -3.91 -10.11 -2.08
C TYR A 62 -3.57 -10.24 -0.59
N HIS A 63 -4.26 -11.13 0.14
CA HIS A 63 -4.09 -11.25 1.58
C HIS A 63 -2.70 -11.74 1.99
N LYS A 64 -2.11 -12.67 1.22
CA LYS A 64 -0.75 -13.14 1.44
C LYS A 64 0.25 -11.98 1.41
N TYR A 65 0.35 -11.29 0.27
CA TYR A 65 1.39 -10.29 0.07
C TYR A 65 1.13 -8.98 0.82
N PHE A 66 -0.15 -8.66 1.08
CA PHE A 66 -0.48 -7.53 1.95
C PHE A 66 -0.04 -7.78 3.41
N LYS A 67 -0.20 -9.02 3.91
CA LYS A 67 0.29 -9.40 5.24
C LYS A 67 1.83 -9.48 5.29
N GLU A 68 2.47 -9.94 4.21
CA GLU A 68 3.94 -9.90 4.10
C GLU A 68 4.47 -8.46 4.20
N LEU A 69 3.87 -7.49 3.50
CA LEU A 69 4.24 -6.07 3.63
C LEU A 69 4.08 -5.52 5.06
N GLN A 70 3.08 -5.99 5.80
CA GLN A 70 2.93 -5.67 7.22
C GLN A 70 4.06 -6.28 8.06
N ALA A 71 4.39 -7.55 7.82
CA ALA A 71 5.45 -8.25 8.56
C ALA A 71 6.84 -7.68 8.27
N MET A 72 7.08 -7.24 7.04
CA MET A 72 8.30 -6.55 6.62
C MET A 72 8.39 -5.11 7.15
N GLY A 73 7.33 -4.59 7.78
CA GLY A 73 7.32 -3.25 8.35
C GLY A 73 7.20 -2.13 7.32
N TYR A 74 6.70 -2.41 6.11
CA TYR A 74 6.42 -1.36 5.12
C TYR A 74 5.13 -0.62 5.43
N ILE A 75 4.12 -1.35 5.90
CA ILE A 75 2.78 -0.80 6.12
C ILE A 75 2.22 -1.25 7.47
N ARG A 76 1.36 -0.41 8.03
CA ARG A 76 0.44 -0.78 9.10
C ARG A 76 -0.99 -0.59 8.61
N TYR A 77 -1.81 -1.64 8.71
CA TYR A 77 -3.21 -1.60 8.28
C TYR A 77 -4.14 -1.48 9.49
N THR A 78 -5.01 -0.48 9.46
CA THR A 78 -6.06 -0.26 10.45
C THR A 78 -7.42 -0.46 9.78
N PRO A 79 -8.07 -1.62 9.95
CA PRO A 79 -9.37 -1.87 9.34
C PRO A 79 -10.46 -1.01 9.97
N SER A 80 -11.42 -0.57 9.14
CA SER A 80 -12.69 -0.03 9.62
C SER A 80 -13.85 -0.74 8.93
N TYR A 81 -14.87 -1.11 9.72
CA TYR A 81 -16.10 -1.74 9.24
C TYR A 81 -17.32 -0.82 9.33
N HIS A 82 -17.14 0.41 9.83
CA HIS A 82 -18.22 1.36 9.98
C HIS A 82 -18.46 2.13 8.67
N PRO A 83 -19.70 2.33 8.20
CA PRO A 83 -19.98 2.97 6.90
C PRO A 83 -19.37 4.37 6.73
N GLY A 84 -19.24 5.11 7.84
CA GLY A 84 -18.66 6.45 7.88
C GLY A 84 -17.13 6.50 8.01
N TYR A 85 -16.48 5.38 8.33
CA TYR A 85 -15.02 5.32 8.53
C TYR A 85 -14.41 4.34 7.53
N ARG A 86 -13.34 4.75 6.87
CA ARG A 86 -12.65 3.92 5.88
C ARG A 86 -11.41 3.31 6.51
N SER A 87 -11.04 2.11 6.07
CA SER A 87 -9.79 1.51 6.49
C SER A 87 -8.59 2.38 6.09
N GLU A 88 -7.53 2.30 6.86
CA GLU A 88 -6.32 3.09 6.66
C GLU A 88 -5.09 2.20 6.52
N VAL A 89 -4.14 2.68 5.72
CA VAL A 89 -2.78 2.17 5.64
C VAL A 89 -1.82 3.29 6.01
N GLU A 90 -1.01 3.09 7.05
CA GLU A 90 0.12 3.95 7.40
C GLU A 90 1.39 3.42 6.72
N LEU A 91 2.12 4.28 6.00
CA LEU A 91 3.48 4.00 5.53
C LEU A 91 4.48 4.19 6.68
N LEU A 92 5.38 3.21 6.87
CA LEU A 92 6.28 3.15 8.03
C LEU A 92 7.76 3.51 7.74
N PHE A 93 8.05 4.07 6.56
CA PHE A 93 9.40 4.36 6.05
C PHE A 93 9.59 5.82 5.58
#